data_AF-A0A7S2K561-F1
#
_entry.id   AF-A0A7S2K561-F1
#
_cell.length_a   1.000
_cell.length_b   1.000
_cell.length_c   1.000
_cell.angle_alpha   90.00
_cell.angle_beta   90.00
_cell.angle_gamma   90.00
#
_symmetry.space_group_name_H-M   'P 1'
#
loop_
_entity.id
_entity.type
_entity.pdbx_description
1 polymer ?
#
loop_
_entity_poly.entity_id
_entity_poly.type
_entity_poly.pdbx_seq_one_letter_code
_entity_poly.pdbx_strand_id
1 'polypeptide(L)'
;MAEEAKTFGAVASFEKPSLCAESLGSVISSLATSLTSNMSEMTKGGQKRAVRMDISRERKGISDDLRLTNDWSIFHGRYVGKFLCWSLEKNDFVELFDFRCHNCGKDTRLENISTEIKESACFCAHCLGASFCNKECLKAGLQSHKEGGWFRRCINAKKMIMEEKIRRVPLPSYTVAIKNQIYNEGAELMVRKFRFVSGNYSFTGIKYVAKESRFVEDPKEYDESHRDFLRTQAMASDMAKSFNRTIDDLFHFSPPNSKWREKVKMLPRINFLEPIIVEIFDADGKPSRLMIEPFLEGKYEKFNNNMGYVKGASNQLSVIAEEEEGDSSSDNDSFCDVGISASSHSNLLCKDLDDKYIPQVFSHYSYEKSNERFMVVDLQGVLTSKSDGTKSYSLTDPVIHTHRHQNEERNPAWKFGRTDRGTKGIKAFFDSHVCTDVCRLLRLQEHSL
;
A
#
# COMPACT_ATOMS: atom_id res chain seq x y z
N MET A 1 -0.04 34.57 6.91
CA MET A 1 0.52 33.46 7.74
C MET A 1 -0.45 32.29 7.84
N ALA A 2 -1.62 32.41 8.49
CA ALA A 2 -2.54 31.27 8.64
C ALA A 2 -3.03 30.67 7.28
N GLU A 3 -3.41 31.51 6.31
CA GLU A 3 -3.78 31.06 4.97
C GLU A 3 -2.62 30.34 4.26
N GLU A 4 -1.42 30.92 4.30
CA GLU A 4 -0.21 30.31 3.74
C GLU A 4 0.08 28.94 4.39
N ALA A 5 -0.03 28.84 5.72
CA ALA A 5 0.15 27.59 6.46
C ALA A 5 -0.89 26.52 6.04
N LYS A 6 -2.15 26.90 5.80
CA LYS A 6 -3.17 26.00 5.24
C LYS A 6 -2.78 25.47 3.85
N THR A 7 -2.08 26.26 3.02
CA THR A 7 -1.59 25.77 1.71
C THR A 7 -0.52 24.68 1.83
N PHE A 8 0.17 24.58 2.97
CA PHE A 8 1.09 23.49 3.31
C PHE A 8 0.44 22.40 4.19
N GLY A 9 -0.90 22.41 4.33
CA GLY A 9 -1.64 21.39 5.07
C GLY A 9 -1.70 21.61 6.59
N ALA A 10 -1.26 22.75 7.13
CA ALA A 10 -1.40 23.02 8.55
C ALA A 10 -2.86 23.29 8.94
N VAL A 11 -3.39 22.48 9.86
CA VAL A 11 -4.76 22.58 10.40
C VAL A 11 -4.84 23.52 11.61
N ALA A 12 -3.70 23.98 12.14
CA ALA A 12 -3.63 24.78 13.35
C ALA A 12 -4.37 26.13 13.24
N SER A 13 -5.39 26.32 14.09
CA SER A 13 -5.97 27.62 14.39
C SER A 13 -5.12 28.35 15.43
N PHE A 14 -4.62 29.53 15.08
CA PHE A 14 -4.09 30.47 16.08
C PHE A 14 -5.23 31.38 16.52
N GLU A 15 -5.58 31.34 17.80
CA GLU A 15 -6.40 32.40 18.39
C GLU A 15 -5.71 33.75 18.18
N LYS A 16 -6.49 34.80 17.90
CA LYS A 16 -5.92 36.14 17.71
C LYS A 16 -5.31 36.61 19.04
N PRO A 17 -3.98 36.80 19.15
CA PRO A 17 -3.40 37.30 20.37
C PRO A 17 -3.89 38.73 20.65
N SER A 18 -4.04 39.08 21.92
CA SER A 18 -4.23 40.47 22.31
C SER A 18 -3.06 41.32 21.77
N LEU A 19 -3.35 42.49 21.20
CA LEU A 19 -2.38 43.35 20.51
C LEU A 19 -1.45 44.12 21.46
N CYS A 20 -0.97 43.47 22.54
CA CYS A 20 0.05 44.01 23.43
C CYS A 20 1.43 43.41 23.11
N ALA A 21 2.49 44.19 23.32
CA ALA A 21 3.86 43.78 23.01
C ALA A 21 4.30 42.55 23.83
N GLU A 22 3.79 42.40 25.06
CA GLU A 22 4.07 41.26 25.95
C GLU A 22 3.49 39.95 25.40
N SER A 23 2.25 39.96 24.89
CA SER A 23 1.64 38.79 24.23
C SER A 23 2.41 38.40 22.97
N LEU A 24 2.90 39.37 22.20
CA LEU A 24 3.71 39.09 21.02
C LEU A 24 5.07 38.48 21.40
N GLY A 25 5.72 39.01 22.44
CA GLY A 25 6.98 38.48 22.97
C GLY A 25 6.86 37.05 23.50
N SER A 26 5.78 36.73 24.22
CA SER A 26 5.54 35.36 24.71
C SER A 26 5.25 34.39 23.58
N VAL A 27 4.49 34.80 22.56
CA VAL A 27 4.23 33.98 21.36
C VAL A 27 5.51 33.71 20.57
N ILE A 28 6.37 34.72 20.36
CA ILE A 28 7.65 34.53 19.66
C ILE A 28 8.58 33.61 20.48
N SER A 29 8.65 33.79 21.80
CA SER A 29 9.49 32.94 22.67
C SER A 29 8.98 31.50 22.73
N SER A 30 7.67 31.30 22.81
CA SER A 30 7.02 29.99 22.76
C SER A 30 7.22 29.30 21.40
N LEU A 31 7.11 30.05 20.29
CA LEU A 31 7.36 29.56 18.95
C LEU A 31 8.84 29.16 18.77
N ALA A 32 9.78 30.00 19.20
CA ALA A 32 11.21 29.70 19.16
C ALA A 32 11.58 28.48 20.02
N THR A 33 10.97 28.34 21.19
CA THR A 33 11.13 27.15 22.05
C THR A 33 10.56 25.91 21.36
N SER A 34 9.37 26.01 20.76
CA SER A 34 8.75 24.89 20.03
C SER A 34 9.57 24.47 18.80
N LEU A 35 10.15 25.42 18.07
CA LEU A 35 11.02 25.20 16.91
C LEU A 35 12.39 24.58 17.26
N THR A 36 12.88 24.78 18.49
CA THR A 36 14.17 24.25 18.96
C THR A 36 14.04 22.99 19.81
N SER A 37 12.85 22.70 20.33
CA SER A 37 12.57 21.48 21.09
C SER A 37 12.32 20.28 20.17
N ASN A 38 12.85 19.11 20.53
CA ASN A 38 12.46 17.85 19.89
C ASN A 38 10.99 17.57 20.18
N MET A 39 10.12 17.77 19.18
CA MET A 39 8.69 17.50 19.36
C MET A 39 8.44 16.01 19.55
N SER A 40 7.53 15.70 20.46
CA SER A 40 7.18 14.34 20.84
C SER A 40 5.67 14.17 20.91
N GLU A 41 5.16 13.15 20.26
CA GLU A 41 3.73 12.91 20.06
C GLU A 41 3.32 11.59 20.74
N MET A 42 2.06 11.50 21.21
CA MET A 42 1.47 10.26 21.70
C MET A 42 0.82 9.51 20.54
N THR A 43 1.28 8.31 20.22
CA THR A 43 0.65 7.49 19.18
C THR A 43 -0.67 6.87 19.66
N LYS A 44 -1.47 6.33 18.72
CA LYS A 44 -2.76 5.66 18.99
C LYS A 44 -2.64 4.40 19.89
N GLY A 45 -1.42 3.97 20.22
CA GLY A 45 -1.10 2.93 21.23
C GLY A 45 -0.64 3.46 22.60
N GLY A 46 -0.71 4.77 22.85
CA GLY A 46 -0.31 5.39 24.12
C GLY A 46 1.20 5.56 24.32
N GLN A 47 2.01 5.38 23.27
CA GLN A 47 3.47 5.54 23.35
C GLN A 47 3.90 6.94 22.91
N LYS A 48 4.74 7.59 23.73
CA LYS A 48 5.36 8.88 23.41
C LYS A 48 6.57 8.66 22.49
N ARG A 49 6.60 9.28 21.31
CA ARG A 49 7.66 9.11 20.29
C ARG A 49 8.17 10.45 19.77
N ALA A 50 9.46 10.54 19.43
CA ALA A 50 10.04 11.74 18.83
C ALA A 50 9.64 11.86 17.35
N VAL A 51 9.13 13.02 16.95
CA VAL A 51 8.73 13.36 15.58
C VAL A 51 9.95 13.89 14.82
N ARG A 52 10.09 13.52 13.53
CA ARG A 52 11.12 14.10 12.65
C ARG A 52 10.78 15.56 12.35
N MET A 53 11.65 16.49 12.75
CA MET A 53 11.40 17.94 12.62
C MET A 53 12.03 18.58 11.37
N ASP A 54 13.14 18.03 10.88
CA ASP A 54 13.86 18.56 9.71
C ASP A 54 13.22 18.08 8.39
N ILE A 55 12.05 18.63 8.05
CA ILE A 55 11.33 18.26 6.83
C ILE A 55 10.58 19.43 6.19
N SER A 56 10.81 19.60 4.89
CA SER A 56 10.02 20.48 4.02
C SER A 56 8.78 19.77 3.47
N ARG A 57 7.70 20.53 3.23
CA ARG A 57 6.43 20.04 2.67
C ARG A 57 6.16 20.70 1.32
N GLU A 58 5.62 19.94 0.39
CA GLU A 58 5.08 20.43 -0.88
C GLU A 58 3.75 21.14 -0.60
N ARG A 59 3.43 22.17 -1.38
CA ARG A 59 2.16 22.89 -1.26
C ARG A 59 1.02 22.04 -1.81
N LYS A 60 -0.11 21.95 -1.11
CA LYS A 60 -1.33 21.26 -1.59
C LYS A 60 -1.76 21.86 -2.94
N GLY A 61 -2.13 21.00 -3.89
CA GLY A 61 -2.62 21.38 -5.22
C GLY A 61 -1.56 21.70 -6.28
N ILE A 62 -0.26 21.59 -5.99
CA ILE A 62 0.79 21.73 -7.00
C ILE A 62 0.75 20.55 -8.00
N SER A 63 0.85 20.86 -9.29
CA SER A 63 0.99 19.88 -10.38
C SER A 63 2.28 19.06 -10.24
N ASP A 64 2.22 17.78 -10.59
CA ASP A 64 3.39 16.90 -10.52
C ASP A 64 4.53 17.32 -11.47
N ASP A 65 5.79 17.08 -11.05
CA ASP A 65 6.95 17.49 -11.83
C ASP A 65 7.06 16.64 -13.10
N LEU A 66 7.20 17.29 -14.26
CA LEU A 66 7.37 16.60 -15.55
C LEU A 66 8.83 16.18 -15.82
N ARG A 67 9.79 16.74 -15.08
CA ARG A 67 11.23 16.53 -15.20
C ARG A 67 11.89 16.65 -13.82
N LEU A 68 13.12 16.15 -13.69
CA LEU A 68 13.92 16.37 -12.48
C LEU A 68 14.18 17.87 -12.25
N THR A 69 14.08 18.29 -10.99
CA THR A 69 14.43 19.62 -10.49
C THR A 69 15.44 19.49 -9.35
N ASN A 70 15.92 20.62 -8.81
CA ASN A 70 16.82 20.63 -7.64
C ASN A 70 16.16 20.06 -6.36
N ASP A 71 14.83 19.91 -6.35
CA ASP A 71 14.09 19.31 -5.24
C ASP A 71 14.11 17.77 -5.27
N TRP A 72 14.84 17.14 -6.19
CA TRP A 72 14.95 15.69 -6.31
C TRP A 72 16.36 15.19 -5.99
N SER A 73 16.48 14.35 -4.96
CA SER A 73 17.70 13.58 -4.68
C SER A 73 17.74 12.35 -5.59
N ILE A 74 18.83 12.18 -6.34
CA ILE A 74 19.01 11.11 -7.34
C ILE A 74 20.05 10.12 -6.84
N PHE A 75 19.72 8.82 -6.86
CA PHE A 75 20.58 7.73 -6.42
C PHE A 75 20.84 6.76 -7.58
N HIS A 76 22.11 6.43 -7.82
CA HIS A 76 22.54 5.52 -8.88
C HIS A 76 23.78 4.72 -8.48
N GLY A 77 24.06 3.64 -9.22
CA GLY A 77 25.28 2.85 -9.06
C GLY A 77 25.45 2.34 -7.63
N ARG A 78 26.56 2.70 -6.97
CA ARG A 78 26.87 2.24 -5.60
C ARG A 78 25.88 2.72 -4.52
N TYR A 79 25.08 3.75 -4.81
CA TYR A 79 24.14 4.32 -3.85
C TYR A 79 22.75 3.65 -3.89
N VAL A 80 22.53 2.69 -4.79
CA VAL A 80 21.31 1.87 -4.83
C VAL A 80 21.72 0.42 -4.64
N GLY A 81 21.15 -0.21 -3.62
CA GLY A 81 21.35 -1.61 -3.28
C GLY A 81 20.30 -2.50 -3.93
N LYS A 82 19.64 -3.30 -3.10
CA LYS A 82 18.63 -4.25 -3.51
C LYS A 82 17.25 -3.61 -3.62
N PHE A 83 16.45 -4.18 -4.50
CA PHE A 83 15.00 -4.05 -4.48
C PHE A 83 14.47 -5.33 -3.84
N LEU A 84 13.55 -5.25 -2.88
CA LEU A 84 13.01 -6.41 -2.16
C LEU A 84 11.48 -6.35 -2.17
N CYS A 85 10.82 -7.49 -2.37
CA CYS A 85 9.39 -7.66 -2.10
C CYS A 85 9.19 -8.69 -0.98
N TRP A 86 7.94 -8.91 -0.56
CA TRP A 86 7.61 -9.97 0.40
C TRP A 86 7.26 -11.29 -0.30
N SER A 87 7.55 -12.41 0.35
CA SER A 87 6.98 -13.73 0.03
C SER A 87 6.22 -14.27 1.25
N LEU A 88 4.94 -14.59 1.04
CA LEU A 88 4.10 -15.23 2.07
C LEU A 88 4.58 -16.64 2.39
N GLU A 89 4.94 -17.42 1.37
CA GLU A 89 5.41 -18.82 1.50
C GLU A 89 6.66 -18.92 2.40
N LYS A 90 7.49 -17.87 2.40
CA LYS A 90 8.73 -17.79 3.19
C LYS A 90 8.60 -16.97 4.46
N ASN A 91 7.57 -16.14 4.56
CA ASN A 91 7.43 -15.14 5.61
C ASN A 91 8.67 -14.20 5.72
N ASP A 92 9.31 -13.90 4.58
CA ASP A 92 10.55 -13.12 4.49
C ASP A 92 10.67 -12.34 3.17
N PHE A 93 11.66 -11.45 3.10
CA PHE A 93 11.98 -10.68 1.90
C PHE A 93 12.59 -11.55 0.79
N VAL A 94 12.23 -11.23 -0.44
CA VAL A 94 12.75 -11.82 -1.68
C VAL A 94 13.28 -10.71 -2.57
N GLU A 95 14.48 -10.90 -3.11
CA GLU A 95 15.17 -9.88 -3.91
C GLU A 95 14.54 -9.79 -5.32
N LEU A 96 14.14 -8.59 -5.73
CA LEU A 96 13.67 -8.31 -7.08
C LEU A 96 14.87 -8.12 -8.01
N PHE A 97 14.91 -8.93 -9.08
CA PHE A 97 16.01 -8.91 -10.04
C PHE A 97 15.52 -8.61 -11.46
N ASP A 98 16.14 -7.62 -12.10
CA ASP A 98 15.79 -7.16 -13.43
C ASP A 98 16.27 -8.13 -14.53
N PHE A 99 15.46 -8.28 -15.58
CA PHE A 99 15.78 -9.09 -16.76
C PHE A 99 16.61 -8.35 -17.82
N ARG A 100 16.91 -7.05 -17.69
CA ARG A 100 17.71 -6.34 -18.70
C ARG A 100 19.12 -6.94 -18.86
N CYS A 101 19.57 -7.04 -20.11
CA CYS A 101 20.84 -7.63 -20.52
C CYS A 101 22.01 -7.00 -19.76
N HIS A 102 22.78 -7.82 -19.05
CA HIS A 102 23.88 -7.34 -18.21
C HIS A 102 24.94 -6.52 -19.00
N ASN A 103 25.18 -6.89 -20.26
CA ASN A 103 26.22 -6.26 -21.09
C ASN A 103 25.80 -4.93 -21.76
N CYS A 104 24.50 -4.73 -22.04
CA CYS A 104 24.05 -3.58 -22.87
C CYS A 104 22.72 -2.95 -22.44
N GLY A 105 22.14 -3.36 -21.31
CA GLY A 105 20.90 -2.82 -20.76
C GLY A 105 19.63 -3.09 -21.58
N LYS A 106 19.73 -3.71 -22.76
CA LYS A 106 18.58 -4.08 -23.59
C LYS A 106 17.66 -5.06 -22.87
N ASP A 107 16.36 -4.89 -23.05
CA ASP A 107 15.37 -5.81 -22.51
C ASP A 107 15.57 -7.25 -23.05
N THR A 108 15.31 -8.26 -22.22
CA THR A 108 15.32 -9.68 -22.61
C THR A 108 14.02 -10.40 -22.25
N ARG A 109 12.92 -9.65 -22.00
CA ARG A 109 11.58 -10.20 -21.73
C ARG A 109 11.06 -11.06 -22.89
N LEU A 110 10.35 -12.13 -22.53
CA LEU A 110 9.92 -13.20 -23.45
C LEU A 110 8.67 -12.88 -24.29
N GLU A 111 7.92 -11.83 -23.98
CA GLU A 111 6.54 -11.66 -24.47
C GLU A 111 6.41 -11.05 -25.88
N ASN A 112 7.45 -10.34 -26.36
CA ASN A 112 7.49 -9.77 -27.73
C ASN A 112 8.52 -10.48 -28.62
N ILE A 113 8.81 -11.74 -28.32
CA ILE A 113 9.85 -12.53 -28.98
C ILE A 113 9.19 -13.52 -29.95
N SER A 114 9.44 -13.36 -31.25
CA SER A 114 8.98 -14.31 -32.27
C SER A 114 9.49 -15.72 -31.97
N THR A 115 8.77 -16.75 -32.44
CA THR A 115 9.05 -18.15 -32.10
C THR A 115 10.47 -18.61 -32.38
N GLU A 116 11.14 -18.02 -33.38
CA GLU A 116 12.55 -18.27 -33.74
C GLU A 116 13.56 -17.70 -32.73
N ILE A 117 13.20 -16.63 -32.00
CA ILE A 117 14.10 -15.91 -31.08
C ILE A 117 13.99 -16.48 -29.64
N LYS A 118 13.16 -17.51 -29.41
CA LYS A 118 13.18 -18.29 -28.14
C LYS A 118 14.55 -18.93 -27.85
N GLU A 119 15.38 -19.16 -28.86
CA GLU A 119 16.76 -19.62 -28.71
C GLU A 119 17.78 -18.49 -28.37
N SER A 120 17.36 -17.22 -28.38
CA SER A 120 18.25 -16.05 -28.34
C SER A 120 18.32 -15.35 -26.96
N ALA A 121 17.35 -15.58 -26.08
CA ALA A 121 17.39 -15.11 -24.69
C ALA A 121 18.47 -15.89 -23.91
N CYS A 122 19.72 -15.47 -24.07
CA CYS A 122 20.89 -16.17 -23.59
C CYS A 122 21.07 -15.96 -22.09
N PHE A 123 20.50 -16.84 -21.27
CA PHE A 123 20.88 -16.91 -19.85
C PHE A 123 22.33 -17.40 -19.72
N CYS A 124 23.07 -16.90 -18.73
CA CYS A 124 24.35 -17.51 -18.40
C CYS A 124 24.11 -18.94 -17.91
N ALA A 125 24.53 -19.95 -18.68
CA ALA A 125 24.35 -21.37 -18.34
C ALA A 125 24.90 -21.77 -16.96
N HIS A 126 25.88 -21.01 -16.45
CA HIS A 126 26.46 -21.21 -15.13
C HIS A 126 25.56 -20.69 -13.99
N CYS A 127 24.82 -19.59 -14.18
CA CYS A 127 24.05 -18.98 -13.10
C CYS A 127 22.55 -18.75 -13.30
N LEU A 128 22.04 -18.76 -14.53
CA LEU A 128 20.65 -18.48 -14.90
C LEU A 128 20.08 -17.11 -14.47
N GLY A 129 20.71 -16.38 -13.55
CA GLY A 129 20.29 -15.06 -13.09
C GLY A 129 20.68 -13.93 -14.03
N ALA A 130 21.91 -13.92 -14.57
CA ALA A 130 22.30 -12.96 -15.59
C ALA A 130 21.67 -13.33 -16.95
N SER A 131 20.92 -12.39 -17.51
CA SER A 131 20.37 -12.43 -18.86
C SER A 131 21.25 -11.67 -19.85
N PHE A 132 21.25 -12.11 -21.11
CA PHE A 132 21.95 -11.46 -22.21
C PHE A 132 21.07 -11.46 -23.46
N CYS A 133 21.05 -10.34 -24.20
CA CYS A 133 20.16 -10.16 -25.35
C CYS A 133 20.58 -10.94 -26.61
N ASN A 134 21.79 -11.50 -26.65
CA ASN A 134 22.28 -12.40 -27.70
C ASN A 134 23.58 -13.13 -27.28
N LYS A 135 24.03 -14.07 -28.12
CA LYS A 135 25.24 -14.89 -27.90
C LYS A 135 26.54 -14.07 -27.78
N GLU A 136 26.66 -12.93 -28.44
CA GLU A 136 27.85 -12.07 -28.35
C GLU A 136 27.90 -11.28 -27.02
N CYS A 137 26.76 -10.74 -26.57
CA CYS A 137 26.66 -10.16 -25.23
C CYS A 137 26.92 -11.20 -24.14
N LEU A 138 26.48 -12.45 -24.34
CA LEU A 138 26.81 -13.56 -23.45
C LEU A 138 28.32 -13.88 -23.46
N LYS A 139 28.98 -13.94 -24.63
CA LYS A 139 30.43 -14.18 -24.72
C LYS A 139 31.25 -13.06 -24.07
N ALA A 140 30.95 -11.80 -24.38
CA ALA A 140 31.60 -10.63 -23.80
C ALA A 140 31.42 -10.61 -22.27
N GLY A 141 30.17 -10.82 -21.81
CA GLY A 141 29.88 -10.98 -20.38
C GLY A 141 30.64 -12.14 -19.74
N LEU A 142 30.75 -13.30 -20.40
CA LEU A 142 31.50 -14.46 -19.91
C LEU A 142 33.01 -14.21 -19.83
N GLN A 143 33.59 -13.37 -20.70
CA GLN A 143 34.99 -12.95 -20.58
C GLN A 143 35.18 -12.05 -19.35
N SER A 144 34.38 -10.99 -19.22
CA SER A 144 34.38 -10.11 -18.02
C SER A 144 34.10 -10.86 -16.71
N HIS A 145 33.30 -11.93 -16.75
CA HIS A 145 33.00 -12.80 -15.61
C HIS A 145 34.15 -13.73 -15.20
N LYS A 146 35.12 -14.01 -16.09
CA LYS A 146 36.26 -14.90 -15.81
C LYS A 146 37.45 -14.18 -15.17
N GLU A 147 37.59 -12.88 -15.40
CA GLU A 147 38.76 -12.08 -14.99
C GLU A 147 38.57 -11.32 -13.67
N GLY A 148 37.55 -11.68 -12.87
CA GLY A 148 37.32 -11.09 -11.55
C GLY A 148 36.44 -11.93 -10.62
N GLY A 149 36.20 -11.45 -9.40
CA GLY A 149 35.43 -12.15 -8.34
C GLY A 149 33.96 -12.45 -8.65
N TRP A 150 33.50 -12.16 -9.86
CA TRP A 150 32.11 -12.28 -10.32
C TRP A 150 31.63 -13.72 -10.52
N PHE A 151 32.54 -14.69 -10.72
CA PHE A 151 32.20 -16.11 -10.75
C PHE A 151 31.44 -16.56 -9.47
N ARG A 152 31.86 -16.05 -8.30
CA ARG A 152 31.21 -16.35 -7.01
C ARG A 152 29.80 -15.74 -6.91
N ARG A 153 29.60 -14.51 -7.41
CA ARG A 153 28.27 -13.86 -7.51
C ARG A 153 27.33 -14.64 -8.43
N CYS A 154 27.84 -15.12 -9.57
CA CYS A 154 27.08 -15.92 -10.53
C CYS A 154 26.62 -17.25 -9.87
N ILE A 155 27.51 -18.07 -9.30
CA ILE A 155 27.10 -19.33 -8.61
C ILE A 155 26.04 -19.06 -7.52
N ASN A 156 26.22 -18.00 -6.73
CA ASN A 156 25.26 -17.62 -5.70
C ASN A 156 23.87 -17.28 -6.28
N ALA A 157 23.80 -16.61 -7.44
CA ALA A 157 22.52 -16.28 -8.08
C ALA A 157 21.72 -17.53 -8.49
N LYS A 158 22.37 -18.60 -8.99
CA LYS A 158 21.68 -19.87 -9.30
C LYS A 158 21.08 -20.50 -8.06
N LYS A 159 21.89 -20.57 -6.99
CA LYS A 159 21.47 -21.08 -5.69
C LYS A 159 20.31 -20.24 -5.14
N MET A 160 20.40 -18.92 -5.21
CA MET A 160 19.32 -18.01 -4.77
C MET A 160 18.05 -18.15 -5.60
N ILE A 161 18.12 -18.42 -6.91
CA ILE A 161 16.92 -18.71 -7.73
C ILE A 161 16.30 -20.06 -7.36
N MET A 162 17.11 -21.11 -7.18
CA MET A 162 16.65 -22.44 -6.75
C MET A 162 16.09 -22.44 -5.33
N GLU A 163 16.64 -21.60 -4.45
CA GLU A 163 16.11 -21.32 -3.11
C GLU A 163 15.01 -20.24 -3.15
N GLU A 164 14.53 -19.81 -4.32
CA GLU A 164 13.50 -18.78 -4.57
C GLU A 164 13.75 -17.40 -3.89
N LYS A 165 14.98 -17.13 -3.46
CA LYS A 165 15.39 -15.87 -2.80
C LYS A 165 15.47 -14.70 -3.77
N ILE A 166 15.25 -14.95 -5.06
CA ILE A 166 15.16 -13.95 -6.13
C ILE A 166 13.84 -14.13 -6.89
N ARG A 167 13.00 -13.09 -6.95
CA ARG A 167 11.84 -12.97 -7.85
C ARG A 167 12.26 -12.10 -9.03
N ARG A 168 12.16 -12.62 -10.25
CA ARG A 168 12.55 -11.86 -11.43
C ARG A 168 11.42 -10.93 -11.85
N VAL A 169 11.67 -9.62 -11.92
CA VAL A 169 10.67 -8.58 -12.23
C VAL A 169 11.34 -7.49 -13.08
N PRO A 170 10.74 -7.01 -14.18
CA PRO A 170 11.29 -5.89 -14.94
C PRO A 170 11.18 -4.59 -14.14
N LEU A 171 12.31 -4.08 -13.63
CA LEU A 171 12.36 -2.77 -12.98
C LEU A 171 12.46 -1.67 -14.05
N PRO A 172 11.75 -0.53 -13.92
CA PRO A 172 11.82 0.55 -14.91
C PRO A 172 13.22 1.17 -15.01
N SER A 173 13.97 1.20 -13.90
CA SER A 173 15.39 1.53 -13.86
C SER A 173 16.06 1.00 -12.60
N TYR A 174 17.40 1.07 -12.56
CA TYR A 174 18.18 0.96 -11.32
C TYR A 174 18.51 2.33 -10.71
N THR A 175 18.46 3.41 -11.50
CA THR A 175 18.56 4.78 -10.99
C THR A 175 17.19 5.23 -10.50
N VAL A 176 17.16 5.82 -9.31
CA VAL A 176 15.93 6.26 -8.64
C VAL A 176 16.07 7.71 -8.19
N ALA A 177 14.95 8.42 -8.05
CA ALA A 177 14.91 9.76 -7.53
C ALA A 177 13.76 9.92 -6.52
N ILE A 178 14.04 10.68 -5.46
CA ILE A 178 13.13 10.94 -4.34
C ILE A 178 12.97 12.45 -4.21
N LYS A 179 11.73 12.94 -4.09
CA LYS A 179 11.49 14.37 -3.82
C LYS A 179 11.84 14.70 -2.37
N ASN A 180 12.61 15.76 -2.20
CA ASN A 180 13.14 16.27 -0.92
C ASN A 180 12.02 16.84 -0.02
N GLN A 181 10.88 17.19 -0.61
CA GLN A 181 9.66 17.61 0.07
C GLN A 181 8.72 16.41 0.34
N ILE A 182 8.04 16.43 1.49
CA ILE A 182 6.86 15.59 1.75
C ILE A 182 5.73 16.01 0.81
N TYR A 183 5.12 15.04 0.14
CA TYR A 183 3.90 15.21 -0.64
C TYR A 183 2.64 15.11 0.24
N ASN A 184 2.60 14.16 1.17
CA ASN A 184 1.49 13.99 2.10
C ASN A 184 1.95 13.31 3.41
N GLU A 185 1.20 13.44 4.49
CA GLU A 185 1.47 12.74 5.76
C GLU A 185 0.20 12.14 6.35
N GLY A 186 0.33 11.01 7.03
CA GLY A 186 -0.69 10.41 7.87
C GLY A 186 -0.22 10.32 9.32
N ALA A 187 -1.00 9.63 10.15
CA ALA A 187 -0.73 9.52 11.60
C ALA A 187 0.64 8.91 11.94
N GLU A 188 1.14 7.95 11.16
CA GLU A 188 2.43 7.28 11.42
C GLU A 188 3.45 7.37 10.27
N LEU A 189 3.02 7.70 9.05
CA LEU A 189 3.85 7.69 7.85
C LEU A 189 3.89 9.07 7.17
N MET A 190 5.07 9.41 6.66
CA MET A 190 5.29 10.53 5.74
C MET A 190 5.51 9.98 4.32
N VAL A 191 4.96 10.67 3.33
CA VAL A 191 4.91 10.25 1.93
C VAL A 191 5.68 11.24 1.07
N ARG A 192 6.64 10.75 0.30
CA ARG A 192 7.43 11.51 -0.70
C ARG A 192 7.10 11.02 -2.11
N LYS A 193 7.27 11.87 -3.13
CA LYS A 193 7.20 11.40 -4.52
C LYS A 193 8.46 10.60 -4.87
N PHE A 194 8.30 9.47 -5.57
CA PHE A 194 9.39 8.60 -6.01
C PHE A 194 9.31 8.34 -7.51
N ARG A 195 10.43 8.38 -8.22
CA ARG A 195 10.48 8.07 -9.66
C ARG A 195 11.66 7.17 -9.97
N PHE A 196 11.45 6.20 -10.84
CA PHE A 196 12.56 5.58 -11.56
C PHE A 196 13.05 6.55 -12.64
N VAL A 197 14.36 6.54 -12.91
CA VAL A 197 15.02 7.49 -13.81
C VAL A 197 15.87 6.73 -14.83
N SER A 198 15.69 7.00 -16.11
CA SER A 198 16.48 6.40 -17.19
C SER A 198 17.88 7.01 -17.30
N GLY A 199 18.80 6.38 -18.04
CA GLY A 199 20.21 6.80 -18.12
C GLY A 199 20.46 8.21 -18.68
N ASN A 200 19.47 8.81 -19.33
CA ASN A 200 19.43 10.20 -19.80
C ASN A 200 18.76 11.17 -18.81
N TYR A 201 18.58 10.77 -17.55
CA TYR A 201 17.96 11.57 -16.48
C TYR A 201 16.53 12.05 -16.77
N SER A 202 15.71 11.21 -17.43
CA SER A 202 14.26 11.40 -17.51
C SER A 202 13.50 10.40 -16.64
N PHE A 203 12.31 10.77 -16.15
CA PHE A 203 11.44 9.83 -15.45
C PHE A 203 11.02 8.67 -16.37
N THR A 204 10.93 7.46 -15.83
CA THR A 204 10.57 6.25 -16.57
C THR A 204 9.66 5.34 -15.73
N GLY A 205 8.80 4.58 -16.41
CA GLY A 205 7.76 3.76 -15.77
C GLY A 205 6.61 4.59 -15.20
N ILE A 206 5.81 3.97 -14.34
CA ILE A 206 4.71 4.64 -13.63
C ILE A 206 5.23 5.53 -12.49
N LYS A 207 4.36 6.39 -11.98
CA LYS A 207 4.60 7.18 -10.78
C LYS A 207 4.59 6.26 -9.55
N TYR A 208 5.49 6.52 -8.60
CA TYR A 208 5.52 5.87 -7.28
C TYR A 208 5.46 6.93 -6.18
N VAL A 209 5.12 6.49 -4.97
CA VAL A 209 5.42 7.19 -3.73
C VAL A 209 6.41 6.39 -2.92
N ALA A 210 7.20 7.08 -2.10
CA ALA A 210 8.00 6.51 -1.04
C ALA A 210 7.35 6.82 0.31
N LYS A 211 7.33 5.84 1.21
CA LYS A 211 6.75 5.92 2.56
C LYS A 211 7.86 5.69 3.59
N GLU A 212 7.91 6.57 4.58
CA GLU A 212 8.82 6.48 5.71
C GLU A 212 8.06 6.71 7.02
N SER A 213 8.58 6.25 8.16
CA SER A 213 8.04 6.60 9.47
C SER A 213 8.18 8.10 9.73
N ARG A 214 7.09 8.74 10.20
CA ARG A 214 7.06 10.12 10.74
C ARG A 214 7.97 10.28 11.96
N PHE A 215 8.27 9.17 12.64
CA PHE A 215 9.00 9.16 13.91
C PHE A 215 10.48 8.85 13.71
N VAL A 216 11.28 9.21 14.71
CA VAL A 216 12.65 8.71 14.86
C VAL A 216 12.57 7.28 15.40
N GLU A 217 13.22 6.34 14.72
CA GLU A 217 13.17 4.90 15.02
C GLU A 217 14.57 4.32 15.18
N ASP A 218 14.72 3.34 16.06
CA ASP A 218 15.90 2.48 16.08
C ASP A 218 15.93 1.63 14.79
N PRO A 219 17.10 1.43 14.14
CA PRO A 219 17.20 0.62 12.92
C PRO A 219 16.57 -0.77 13.01
N LYS A 220 16.54 -1.41 14.19
CA LYS A 220 15.89 -2.71 14.39
C LYS A 220 14.38 -2.62 14.38
N GLU A 221 13.80 -1.62 15.06
CA GLU A 221 12.36 -1.38 15.03
C GLU A 221 11.89 -1.04 13.61
N TYR A 222 12.68 -0.29 12.86
CA TYR A 222 12.41 0.06 11.46
C TYR A 222 12.35 -1.16 10.54
N ASP A 223 13.31 -2.08 10.67
CA ASP A 223 13.33 -3.34 9.90
C ASP A 223 12.17 -4.27 10.28
N GLU A 224 11.81 -4.38 11.56
CA GLU A 224 10.62 -5.14 11.99
C GLU A 224 9.31 -4.50 11.48
N SER A 225 9.22 -3.17 11.50
CA SER A 225 8.06 -2.42 11.01
C SER A 225 7.81 -2.70 9.53
N HIS A 226 8.85 -2.67 8.69
CA HIS A 226 8.74 -3.08 7.28
C HIS A 226 8.29 -4.53 7.10
N ARG A 227 8.80 -5.47 7.91
CA ARG A 227 8.38 -6.88 7.83
C ARG A 227 6.90 -7.05 8.15
N ASP A 228 6.44 -6.43 9.23
CA ASP A 228 5.05 -6.53 9.66
C ASP A 228 4.11 -5.82 8.66
N PHE A 229 4.50 -4.65 8.13
CA PHE A 229 3.75 -3.94 7.08
C PHE A 229 3.62 -4.78 5.80
N LEU A 230 4.74 -5.22 5.22
CA LEU A 230 4.73 -5.93 3.94
C LEU A 230 4.05 -7.31 4.05
N ARG A 231 4.14 -7.98 5.21
CA ARG A 231 3.34 -9.18 5.51
C ARG A 231 1.85 -8.88 5.48
N THR A 232 1.43 -7.82 6.17
CA THR A 232 0.02 -7.41 6.27
C THR A 232 -0.55 -7.11 4.89
N GLN A 233 0.15 -6.32 4.08
CA GLN A 233 -0.28 -5.96 2.73
C GLN A 233 -0.28 -7.16 1.77
N ALA A 234 0.68 -8.08 1.88
CA ALA A 234 0.70 -9.32 1.10
C ALA A 234 -0.45 -10.26 1.46
N MET A 235 -0.77 -10.44 2.76
CA MET A 235 -1.90 -11.27 3.19
C MET A 235 -3.25 -10.67 2.77
N ALA A 236 -3.39 -9.34 2.85
CA ALA A 236 -4.56 -8.64 2.30
C ALA A 236 -4.69 -8.83 0.78
N SER A 237 -3.57 -8.80 0.03
CA SER A 237 -3.52 -9.07 -1.41
C SER A 237 -3.95 -10.50 -1.76
N ASP A 238 -3.50 -11.52 -1.02
CA ASP A 238 -3.93 -12.90 -1.25
C ASP A 238 -5.42 -13.12 -0.92
N MET A 239 -5.89 -12.55 0.18
CA MET A 239 -7.31 -12.56 0.53
C MET A 239 -8.17 -11.86 -0.54
N ALA A 240 -7.70 -10.74 -1.10
CA ALA A 240 -8.37 -10.06 -2.21
C ALA A 240 -8.39 -10.91 -3.50
N LYS A 241 -7.33 -11.66 -3.78
CA LYS A 241 -7.32 -12.66 -4.89
C LYS A 241 -8.32 -13.79 -4.62
N SER A 242 -8.51 -14.25 -3.38
CA SER A 242 -9.59 -15.20 -3.02
C SER A 242 -10.99 -14.59 -3.21
N PHE A 243 -11.19 -13.36 -2.74
CA PHE A 243 -12.45 -12.63 -2.86
C PHE A 243 -12.85 -12.43 -4.33
N ASN A 244 -11.96 -11.90 -5.16
CA ASN A 244 -12.21 -11.68 -6.58
C ASN A 244 -12.60 -12.98 -7.30
N ARG A 245 -11.84 -14.07 -7.08
CA ARG A 245 -12.18 -15.41 -7.61
C ARG A 245 -13.57 -15.86 -7.19
N THR A 246 -13.98 -15.60 -5.95
CA THR A 246 -15.33 -15.96 -5.48
C THR A 246 -16.43 -15.18 -6.25
N ILE A 247 -16.21 -13.89 -6.56
CA ILE A 247 -17.14 -13.10 -7.38
C ILE A 247 -17.13 -13.56 -8.85
N ASP A 248 -15.96 -13.94 -9.38
CA ASP A 248 -15.84 -14.50 -10.74
C ASP A 248 -16.57 -15.85 -10.85
N ASP A 249 -16.41 -16.74 -9.87
CA ASP A 249 -17.15 -18.01 -9.76
C ASP A 249 -18.67 -17.76 -9.72
N LEU A 250 -19.13 -16.81 -8.91
CA LEU A 250 -20.54 -16.40 -8.87
C LEU A 250 -21.06 -15.96 -10.24
N PHE A 251 -20.27 -15.22 -11.02
CA PHE A 251 -20.62 -14.90 -12.40
C PHE A 251 -20.65 -16.15 -13.30
N HIS A 252 -19.67 -17.05 -13.20
CA HIS A 252 -19.59 -18.24 -14.04
C HIS A 252 -20.74 -19.23 -13.80
N PHE A 253 -21.10 -19.50 -12.55
CA PHE A 253 -22.17 -20.42 -12.17
C PHE A 253 -23.58 -19.80 -12.20
N SER A 254 -23.70 -18.49 -12.47
CA SER A 254 -25.00 -17.83 -12.62
C SER A 254 -25.76 -18.29 -13.89
N PRO A 255 -27.09 -18.47 -13.86
CA PRO A 255 -27.86 -18.79 -15.05
C PRO A 255 -27.69 -17.71 -16.14
N PRO A 256 -27.48 -18.10 -17.42
CA PRO A 256 -27.51 -17.17 -18.55
C PRO A 256 -28.79 -16.33 -18.54
N ASN A 257 -28.69 -15.05 -18.94
CA ASN A 257 -29.79 -14.08 -18.98
C ASN A 257 -30.43 -13.71 -17.61
N SER A 258 -29.86 -14.13 -16.49
CA SER A 258 -30.33 -13.68 -15.17
C SER A 258 -29.92 -12.22 -14.88
N LYS A 259 -30.83 -11.41 -14.34
CA LYS A 259 -30.59 -9.98 -13.99
C LYS A 259 -29.42 -9.79 -13.00
N TRP A 260 -29.11 -10.81 -12.21
CA TRP A 260 -28.01 -10.77 -11.24
C TRP A 260 -26.64 -11.04 -11.88
N ARG A 261 -26.57 -11.83 -12.95
CA ARG A 261 -25.33 -12.16 -13.67
C ARG A 261 -24.60 -10.91 -14.15
N GLU A 262 -25.30 -10.02 -14.87
CA GLU A 262 -24.70 -8.77 -15.34
C GLU A 262 -24.35 -7.82 -14.20
N LYS A 263 -25.08 -7.83 -13.07
CA LYS A 263 -24.66 -7.05 -11.89
C LYS A 263 -23.39 -7.58 -11.24
N VAL A 264 -23.26 -8.90 -11.04
CA VAL A 264 -22.06 -9.53 -10.45
C VAL A 264 -20.82 -9.37 -11.32
N LYS A 265 -20.99 -9.38 -12.65
CA LYS A 265 -19.96 -9.01 -13.63
C LYS A 265 -19.42 -7.58 -13.41
N MET A 266 -20.30 -6.64 -13.08
CA MET A 266 -19.96 -5.23 -12.90
C MET A 266 -19.44 -4.88 -11.50
N LEU A 267 -19.60 -5.77 -10.50
CA LEU A 267 -19.12 -5.51 -9.13
C LEU A 267 -17.60 -5.21 -9.12
N PRO A 268 -17.16 -4.16 -8.41
CA PRO A 268 -15.74 -3.85 -8.29
C PRO A 268 -14.90 -5.02 -7.79
N ARG A 269 -13.75 -5.26 -8.43
CA ARG A 269 -12.71 -6.17 -7.91
C ARG A 269 -11.73 -5.40 -7.02
N ILE A 270 -11.19 -6.04 -5.98
CA ILE A 270 -10.25 -5.41 -5.04
C ILE A 270 -8.83 -5.86 -5.36
N ASN A 271 -7.90 -4.92 -5.44
CA ASN A 271 -6.48 -5.19 -5.59
C ASN A 271 -5.68 -4.37 -4.58
N PHE A 272 -4.80 -5.01 -3.82
CA PHE A 272 -3.84 -4.30 -2.99
C PHE A 272 -2.56 -4.02 -3.78
N LEU A 273 -1.97 -2.85 -3.58
CA LEU A 273 -0.66 -2.51 -4.14
C LEU A 273 0.42 -3.48 -3.63
N GLU A 274 1.33 -3.92 -4.50
CA GLU A 274 2.53 -4.66 -4.10
C GLU A 274 3.66 -3.66 -3.78
N PRO A 275 4.03 -3.44 -2.50
CA PRO A 275 5.09 -2.53 -2.12
C PRO A 275 6.47 -3.17 -2.34
N ILE A 276 7.49 -2.32 -2.52
CA ILE A 276 8.89 -2.70 -2.74
C ILE A 276 9.74 -1.95 -1.72
N ILE A 277 10.68 -2.63 -1.06
CA ILE A 277 11.75 -1.98 -0.31
C ILE A 277 12.92 -1.71 -1.26
N VAL A 278 13.42 -0.47 -1.29
CA VAL A 278 14.64 -0.07 -2.01
C VAL A 278 15.72 0.21 -0.98
N GLU A 279 16.82 -0.55 -1.00
CA GLU A 279 18.02 -0.21 -0.24
C GLU A 279 18.75 0.93 -0.93
N ILE A 280 19.03 1.99 -0.19
CA ILE A 280 19.74 3.19 -0.63
C ILE A 280 20.90 3.42 0.34
N PHE A 281 22.04 3.88 -0.16
CA PHE A 281 23.20 4.19 0.66
C PHE A 281 23.50 5.69 0.60
N ASP A 282 23.85 6.27 1.75
CA ASP A 282 24.36 7.64 1.81
C ASP A 282 25.84 7.74 1.37
N ALA A 283 26.44 8.92 1.50
CA ALA A 283 27.82 9.17 1.11
C ALA A 283 28.84 8.33 1.91
N ASP A 284 28.52 8.01 3.17
CA ASP A 284 29.33 7.21 4.09
C ASP A 284 29.11 5.70 3.92
N GLY A 285 28.17 5.31 3.05
CA GLY A 285 27.84 3.91 2.77
C GLY A 285 26.90 3.28 3.82
N LYS A 286 26.23 4.08 4.64
CA LYS A 286 25.22 3.59 5.59
C LYS A 286 23.92 3.28 4.82
N PRO A 287 23.34 2.08 5.00
CA PRO A 287 22.09 1.71 4.36
C PRO A 287 20.89 2.41 5.00
N SER A 288 19.94 2.81 4.16
CA SER A 288 18.55 3.09 4.48
C SER A 288 17.65 2.23 3.61
N ARG A 289 16.52 1.77 4.13
CA ARG A 289 15.52 0.97 3.40
C ARG A 289 14.30 1.82 3.17
N LEU A 290 14.01 2.17 1.94
CA LEU A 290 12.86 3.00 1.59
C LEU A 290 11.74 2.14 1.04
N MET A 291 10.58 2.15 1.68
CA MET A 291 9.39 1.51 1.13
C MET A 291 8.79 2.37 0.01
N ILE A 292 8.51 1.77 -1.14
CA ILE A 292 7.85 2.40 -2.27
C ILE A 292 6.62 1.60 -2.72
N GLU A 293 5.64 2.29 -3.28
CA GLU A 293 4.46 1.69 -3.91
C GLU A 293 3.99 2.55 -5.10
N PRO A 294 3.21 1.99 -6.05
CA PRO A 294 2.60 2.77 -7.12
C PRO A 294 1.79 3.96 -6.60
N PHE A 295 1.92 5.13 -7.23
CA PHE A 295 1.09 6.29 -6.92
C PHE A 295 -0.35 6.04 -7.38
N LEU A 296 -1.32 6.23 -6.50
CA LEU A 296 -2.75 6.11 -6.83
C LEU A 296 -3.27 7.41 -7.45
N GLU A 297 -3.58 7.38 -8.75
CA GLU A 297 -4.24 8.50 -9.44
C GLU A 297 -5.75 8.45 -9.25
N GLY A 298 -6.33 9.46 -8.59
CA GLY A 298 -7.77 9.63 -8.41
C GLY A 298 -8.15 10.18 -7.04
N LYS A 299 -9.44 10.11 -6.70
CA LYS A 299 -9.92 10.47 -5.36
C LYS A 299 -9.55 9.38 -4.37
N TYR A 300 -8.56 9.64 -3.52
CA TYR A 300 -8.21 8.76 -2.41
C TYR A 300 -9.31 8.86 -1.34
N GLU A 301 -9.83 7.71 -0.90
CA GLU A 301 -10.89 7.64 0.10
C GLU A 301 -10.61 6.51 1.11
N LYS A 302 -11.07 6.72 2.34
CA LYS A 302 -11.09 5.70 3.39
C LYS A 302 -12.50 5.11 3.51
N PHE A 303 -12.61 3.80 3.36
CA PHE A 303 -13.89 3.08 3.32
C PHE A 303 -14.27 2.54 4.71
N ASN A 304 -13.29 2.04 5.47
CA ASN A 304 -13.44 1.76 6.90
C ASN A 304 -12.12 2.05 7.64
N ASN A 305 -12.16 1.98 8.98
CA ASN A 305 -10.94 2.08 9.79
C ASN A 305 -10.74 0.88 10.73
N ASN A 306 -9.61 0.84 11.42
CA ASN A 306 -9.30 -0.17 12.43
C ASN A 306 -10.01 0.02 13.80
N MET A 307 -11.08 0.82 13.88
CA MET A 307 -11.80 1.21 15.10
C MET A 307 -13.35 1.22 14.95
N GLY A 308 -13.91 0.64 13.89
CA GLY A 308 -15.37 0.56 13.70
C GLY A 308 -16.02 1.73 12.94
N TYR A 309 -15.25 2.58 12.27
CA TYR A 309 -15.80 3.48 11.26
C TYR A 309 -16.12 2.70 9.98
N VAL A 310 -17.35 2.86 9.48
CA VAL A 310 -17.80 2.37 8.18
C VAL A 310 -18.41 3.53 7.40
N LYS A 311 -17.86 3.81 6.21
CA LYS A 311 -18.35 4.88 5.33
C LYS A 311 -19.80 4.58 4.91
N GLY A 312 -20.72 5.46 5.30
CA GLY A 312 -22.15 5.36 4.99
C GLY A 312 -23.01 4.61 6.01
N ALA A 313 -22.46 4.21 7.18
CA ALA A 313 -23.27 3.71 8.29
C ALA A 313 -24.05 4.84 8.98
N SER A 314 -25.30 4.57 9.36
CA SER A 314 -26.20 5.55 10.01
C SER A 314 -25.91 5.77 11.50
N ASN A 315 -25.35 4.79 12.20
CA ASN A 315 -24.97 4.90 13.61
C ASN A 315 -23.59 5.56 13.77
N GLN A 316 -23.50 6.87 13.57
CA GLN A 316 -22.34 7.65 13.98
C GLN A 316 -22.39 7.92 15.49
N LEU A 317 -21.79 7.05 16.30
CA LEU A 317 -21.32 7.46 17.63
C LEU A 317 -20.12 8.39 17.46
N SER A 318 -20.24 9.60 17.99
CA SER A 318 -19.29 10.70 17.81
C SER A 318 -17.97 10.48 18.56
N VAL A 319 -17.03 9.78 17.91
CA VAL A 319 -15.61 9.77 18.32
C VAL A 319 -14.85 10.79 17.47
N ILE A 320 -14.81 12.02 18.01
CA ILE A 320 -13.96 13.18 17.69
C ILE A 320 -13.20 13.13 16.35
N ALA A 321 -13.71 13.93 15.41
CA ALA A 321 -13.09 14.57 14.25
C ALA A 321 -11.62 14.25 13.91
N GLU A 322 -11.42 13.68 12.72
CA GLU A 322 -10.47 14.21 11.73
C GLU A 322 -11.30 14.62 10.51
N GLU A 323 -11.46 15.93 10.29
CA GLU A 323 -12.31 16.50 9.23
C GLU A 323 -11.54 16.61 7.90
N GLU A 324 -12.10 16.06 6.82
CA GLU A 324 -11.93 16.64 5.48
C GLU A 324 -13.32 16.86 4.87
N GLU A 325 -13.73 18.13 4.78
CA GLU A 325 -15.01 18.54 4.21
C GLU A 325 -15.06 18.27 2.70
N GLY A 326 -16.09 17.55 2.26
CA GLY A 326 -16.47 17.41 0.87
C GLY A 326 -17.94 17.79 0.71
N ASP A 327 -18.17 18.97 0.13
CA ASP A 327 -19.48 19.61 -0.05
C ASP A 327 -20.51 18.68 -0.75
N SER A 328 -21.71 18.56 -0.15
CA SER A 328 -22.88 17.96 -0.79
C SER A 328 -24.17 18.49 -0.17
N SER A 329 -25.05 19.03 -1.01
CA SER A 329 -26.34 19.60 -0.61
C SER A 329 -27.39 18.55 -0.21
N SER A 330 -28.23 18.96 0.76
CA SER A 330 -29.51 18.36 1.21
C SER A 330 -30.37 17.71 0.11
N ASP A 331 -31.05 16.61 0.45
CA ASP A 331 -32.52 16.56 0.53
C ASP A 331 -33.07 15.29 1.22
N ASN A 332 -34.27 15.41 1.82
CA ASN A 332 -34.98 14.37 2.58
C ASN A 332 -36.01 13.65 1.68
N ASP A 333 -36.75 12.60 2.08
CA ASP A 333 -37.05 11.96 3.38
C ASP A 333 -37.09 10.41 3.16
N SER A 334 -37.34 9.48 4.09
CA SER A 334 -38.36 9.34 5.14
C SER A 334 -38.10 8.08 5.99
N PHE A 335 -38.66 8.02 7.19
CA PHE A 335 -38.60 6.87 8.11
C PHE A 335 -39.66 5.79 7.76
N CYS A 336 -39.27 4.51 7.75
CA CYS A 336 -40.22 3.41 7.97
C CYS A 336 -39.61 2.25 8.77
N ASP A 337 -40.27 1.92 9.87
CA ASP A 337 -40.03 0.77 10.74
C ASP A 337 -40.75 -0.47 10.19
N VAL A 338 -40.03 -1.59 10.02
CA VAL A 338 -40.61 -2.92 9.78
C VAL A 338 -39.71 -3.98 10.41
N GLY A 339 -40.12 -4.51 11.57
CA GLY A 339 -39.53 -5.73 12.12
C GLY A 339 -39.85 -6.96 11.26
N ILE A 340 -38.92 -7.90 11.14
CA ILE A 340 -39.09 -9.12 10.32
C ILE A 340 -38.82 -10.39 11.14
N SER A 341 -39.85 -11.22 11.23
CA SER A 341 -39.78 -12.62 11.65
C SER A 341 -39.19 -13.51 10.54
N ALA A 342 -38.57 -14.62 10.94
CA ALA A 342 -37.86 -15.54 10.06
C ALA A 342 -38.69 -16.16 8.91
N SER A 343 -37.95 -16.69 7.91
CA SER A 343 -38.36 -17.53 6.76
C SER A 343 -38.81 -16.83 5.45
N SER A 344 -37.92 -16.84 4.45
CA SER A 344 -38.21 -17.25 3.05
C SER A 344 -36.99 -17.02 2.14
N HIS A 345 -36.60 -18.02 1.36
CA HIS A 345 -35.39 -17.99 0.49
C HIS A 345 -35.62 -17.31 -0.88
N SER A 346 -36.52 -16.32 -0.97
CA SER A 346 -36.96 -15.77 -2.25
C SER A 346 -37.35 -14.29 -2.18
N ASN A 347 -36.36 -13.40 -2.24
CA ASN A 347 -36.39 -12.08 -2.91
C ASN A 347 -35.14 -11.24 -2.53
N LEU A 348 -33.95 -11.58 -3.07
CA LEU A 348 -32.82 -10.63 -3.03
C LEU A 348 -33.15 -9.46 -3.98
N LEU A 349 -33.47 -8.31 -3.40
CA LEU A 349 -33.75 -7.09 -4.12
C LEU A 349 -32.41 -6.52 -4.61
N CYS A 350 -32.17 -6.61 -5.92
CA CYS A 350 -30.90 -6.20 -6.55
C CYS A 350 -30.50 -4.70 -6.38
N LYS A 351 -31.19 -3.93 -5.54
CA LYS A 351 -30.89 -2.55 -5.15
C LYS A 351 -29.58 -2.45 -4.35
N ASP A 352 -29.25 -3.44 -3.53
CA ASP A 352 -28.09 -3.39 -2.60
C ASP A 352 -26.79 -3.98 -3.16
N LEU A 353 -26.78 -4.31 -4.46
CA LEU A 353 -25.55 -4.56 -5.23
C LEU A 353 -24.93 -3.23 -5.68
N ASP A 354 -24.49 -2.44 -4.71
CA ASP A 354 -23.83 -1.13 -4.86
C ASP A 354 -22.34 -1.26 -4.55
N ASP A 355 -21.51 -0.71 -5.44
CA ASP A 355 -20.05 -0.66 -5.36
C ASP A 355 -19.54 -0.24 -3.98
N LYS A 356 -20.19 0.76 -3.35
CA LYS A 356 -19.74 1.35 -2.08
C LYS A 356 -19.67 0.35 -0.92
N TYR A 357 -20.41 -0.76 -0.99
CA TYR A 357 -20.42 -1.79 0.04
C TYR A 357 -19.28 -2.80 -0.11
N ILE A 358 -18.68 -2.93 -1.29
CA ILE A 358 -17.66 -3.96 -1.60
C ILE A 358 -16.47 -3.96 -0.61
N PRO A 359 -15.92 -2.82 -0.14
CA PRO A 359 -14.89 -2.82 0.91
C PRO A 359 -15.38 -3.46 2.23
N GLN A 360 -16.61 -3.18 2.67
CA GLN A 360 -17.15 -3.74 3.92
C GLN A 360 -17.41 -5.24 3.78
N VAL A 361 -17.96 -5.64 2.64
CA VAL A 361 -18.18 -7.04 2.28
C VAL A 361 -16.86 -7.80 2.23
N PHE A 362 -15.77 -7.18 1.76
CA PHE A 362 -14.44 -7.77 1.78
C PHE A 362 -13.87 -7.94 3.18
N SER A 363 -14.05 -6.95 4.06
CA SER A 363 -13.62 -7.04 5.46
C SER A 363 -14.32 -8.22 6.15
N HIS A 364 -15.64 -8.32 6.00
CA HIS A 364 -16.42 -9.44 6.50
C HIS A 364 -16.00 -10.78 5.84
N TYR A 365 -15.90 -10.84 4.51
CA TYR A 365 -15.43 -12.03 3.79
C TYR A 365 -14.07 -12.53 4.31
N SER A 366 -13.14 -11.62 4.65
CA SER A 366 -11.82 -12.02 5.16
C SER A 366 -11.90 -12.75 6.50
N TYR A 367 -12.83 -12.35 7.38
CA TYR A 367 -13.09 -13.01 8.66
C TYR A 367 -13.65 -14.42 8.44
N GLU A 368 -14.75 -14.54 7.69
CA GLU A 368 -15.37 -15.83 7.35
C GLU A 368 -14.37 -16.76 6.63
N LYS A 369 -13.68 -16.26 5.60
CA LYS A 369 -12.80 -17.06 4.74
C LYS A 369 -11.51 -17.50 5.44
N SER A 370 -11.08 -16.79 6.48
CA SER A 370 -9.95 -17.22 7.32
C SER A 370 -10.32 -18.31 8.33
N ASN A 371 -11.60 -18.71 8.39
CA ASN A 371 -12.24 -19.47 9.48
C ASN A 371 -12.15 -18.69 10.81
N GLU A 372 -12.64 -17.45 10.81
CA GLU A 372 -12.71 -16.57 11.98
C GLU A 372 -11.37 -16.18 12.62
N ARG A 373 -10.22 -16.46 11.98
CA ARG A 373 -8.88 -16.24 12.58
C ARG A 373 -8.31 -14.84 12.37
N PHE A 374 -8.67 -14.15 11.29
CA PHE A 374 -8.24 -12.76 11.08
C PHE A 374 -9.22 -11.97 10.20
N MET A 375 -9.21 -10.65 10.36
CA MET A 375 -10.00 -9.71 9.56
C MET A 375 -9.11 -8.62 8.97
N VAL A 376 -9.28 -8.31 7.68
CA VAL A 376 -8.63 -7.20 6.99
C VAL A 376 -9.53 -5.96 7.07
N VAL A 377 -9.01 -4.86 7.62
CA VAL A 377 -9.70 -3.56 7.79
C VAL A 377 -8.76 -2.40 7.43
N ASP A 378 -9.15 -1.17 7.75
CA ASP A 378 -8.46 0.07 7.37
C ASP A 378 -8.36 0.24 5.84
N LEU A 379 -9.42 -0.18 5.15
CA LEU A 379 -9.48 -0.19 3.69
C LEU A 379 -9.52 1.22 3.13
N GLN A 380 -8.46 1.60 2.43
CA GLN A 380 -8.26 2.94 1.87
C GLN A 380 -7.52 2.88 0.53
N GLY A 381 -7.85 3.81 -0.37
CA GLY A 381 -7.29 3.85 -1.73
C GLY A 381 -8.24 4.51 -2.73
N VAL A 382 -8.20 4.08 -3.99
CA VAL A 382 -8.93 4.71 -5.10
C VAL A 382 -9.82 3.68 -5.82
N LEU A 383 -11.06 4.07 -6.12
CA LEU A 383 -11.93 3.35 -7.06
C LEU A 383 -11.65 3.84 -8.49
N THR A 384 -11.22 2.93 -9.36
CA THR A 384 -10.95 3.18 -10.77
C THR A 384 -11.99 2.52 -11.65
N SER A 385 -12.40 3.19 -12.73
CA SER A 385 -13.25 2.61 -13.78
C SER A 385 -12.42 2.32 -15.02
N LYS A 386 -12.57 1.15 -15.61
CA LYS A 386 -11.89 0.73 -16.83
C LYS A 386 -12.71 1.09 -18.07
N SER A 387 -12.08 1.03 -19.24
CA SER A 387 -12.72 1.30 -20.54
C SER A 387 -13.82 0.31 -20.92
N ASP A 388 -13.84 -0.89 -20.33
CA ASP A 388 -14.90 -1.90 -20.47
C ASP A 388 -16.11 -1.66 -19.54
N GLY A 389 -16.09 -0.58 -18.75
CA GLY A 389 -17.10 -0.25 -17.76
C GLY A 389 -16.95 -0.96 -16.41
N THR A 390 -16.08 -1.97 -16.30
CA THR A 390 -15.81 -2.63 -15.02
C THR A 390 -15.02 -1.71 -14.09
N LYS A 391 -15.10 -1.97 -12.79
CA LYS A 391 -14.44 -1.16 -11.77
C LYS A 391 -13.46 -1.96 -10.94
N SER A 392 -12.49 -1.28 -10.36
CA SER A 392 -11.55 -1.88 -9.41
C SER A 392 -11.13 -0.90 -8.32
N TYR A 393 -11.18 -1.37 -7.08
CA TYR A 393 -10.52 -0.72 -5.96
C TYR A 393 -9.03 -1.05 -5.98
N SER A 394 -8.19 -0.02 -6.02
CA SER A 394 -6.75 -0.11 -5.78
C SER A 394 -6.49 0.39 -4.36
N LEU A 395 -6.23 -0.54 -3.44
CA LEU A 395 -6.11 -0.29 -2.00
C LEU A 395 -4.66 -0.40 -1.52
N THR A 396 -4.34 0.25 -0.40
CA THR A 396 -3.05 0.15 0.28
C THR A 396 -3.19 0.41 1.78
N ASP A 397 -2.12 0.21 2.55
CA ASP A 397 -2.05 0.38 4.00
C ASP A 397 -3.19 -0.33 4.79
N PRO A 398 -3.52 -1.61 4.53
CA PRO A 398 -4.50 -2.33 5.32
C PRO A 398 -3.97 -2.64 6.73
N VAL A 399 -4.90 -2.82 7.66
CA VAL A 399 -4.63 -3.38 8.99
C VAL A 399 -5.25 -4.78 9.06
N ILE A 400 -4.58 -5.72 9.72
CA ILE A 400 -5.14 -7.02 10.06
C ILE A 400 -5.38 -7.08 11.57
N HIS A 401 -6.60 -7.47 11.96
CA HIS A 401 -6.94 -7.83 13.34
C HIS A 401 -6.95 -9.35 13.50
N THR A 402 -6.28 -9.86 14.54
CA THR A 402 -6.23 -11.31 14.82
C THR A 402 -7.23 -11.77 15.87
N HIS A 403 -7.93 -12.85 15.57
CA HIS A 403 -8.68 -13.61 16.55
C HIS A 403 -7.85 -14.84 16.93
N ARG A 404 -7.69 -15.06 18.23
CA ARG A 404 -6.98 -16.22 18.77
C ARG A 404 -7.97 -17.03 19.58
N HIS A 405 -8.16 -18.29 19.22
CA HIS A 405 -8.98 -19.18 20.04
C HIS A 405 -8.24 -19.52 21.33
N GLN A 406 -9.01 -19.85 22.38
CA GLN A 406 -8.41 -20.21 23.67
C GLN A 406 -7.52 -21.46 23.50
N ASN A 407 -6.33 -21.43 24.12
CA ASN A 407 -5.29 -22.46 24.09
C ASN A 407 -4.42 -22.59 22.81
N GLU A 408 -4.61 -21.77 21.77
CA GLU A 408 -3.65 -21.74 20.65
C GLU A 408 -2.36 -21.02 21.04
N GLU A 409 -1.18 -21.57 20.74
CA GLU A 409 0.09 -20.84 20.90
C GLU A 409 0.20 -19.65 19.93
N ARG A 410 0.99 -18.63 20.29
CA ARG A 410 1.24 -17.49 19.38
C ARG A 410 2.07 -17.97 18.19
N ASN A 411 1.44 -18.11 17.02
CA ASN A 411 2.19 -18.33 15.78
C ASN A 411 3.03 -17.07 15.45
N PRO A 412 4.37 -17.14 15.44
CA PRO A 412 5.22 -15.97 15.14
C PRO A 412 5.07 -15.45 13.71
N ALA A 413 4.47 -16.23 12.79
CA ALA A 413 4.14 -15.77 11.45
C ALA A 413 2.90 -14.84 11.40
N TRP A 414 2.15 -14.70 12.50
CA TRP A 414 0.90 -13.94 12.60
C TRP A 414 1.06 -12.62 13.38
N LYS A 415 2.22 -11.97 13.25
CA LYS A 415 2.48 -10.62 13.80
C LYS A 415 2.11 -9.57 12.74
N PHE A 416 1.17 -8.69 13.06
CA PHE A 416 0.64 -7.66 12.14
C PHE A 416 0.87 -6.22 12.65
N GLY A 417 2.00 -5.99 13.31
CA GLY A 417 2.39 -4.68 13.82
C GLY A 417 1.58 -4.23 15.06
N ARG A 418 1.63 -2.93 15.35
CA ARG A 418 1.01 -2.32 16.55
C ARG A 418 -0.45 -1.91 16.35
N THR A 419 -0.96 -1.99 15.12
CA THR A 419 -2.32 -1.59 14.74
C THR A 419 -3.35 -2.72 14.88
N ASP A 420 -2.89 -3.97 15.05
CA ASP A 420 -3.72 -5.13 15.42
C ASP A 420 -4.33 -4.93 16.83
N ARG A 421 -5.65 -4.85 16.89
CA ARG A 421 -6.45 -4.72 18.14
C ARG A 421 -7.15 -6.03 18.51
N GLY A 422 -6.85 -7.09 17.80
CA GLY A 422 -7.45 -8.41 17.89
C GLY A 422 -8.97 -8.40 17.93
N THR A 423 -9.55 -9.21 18.81
CA THR A 423 -10.99 -9.36 18.98
C THR A 423 -11.73 -8.04 19.26
N LYS A 424 -11.09 -7.05 19.90
CA LYS A 424 -11.71 -5.72 20.12
C LYS A 424 -11.89 -4.95 18.82
N GLY A 425 -10.94 -5.07 17.89
CA GLY A 425 -11.02 -4.46 16.57
C GLY A 425 -12.06 -5.15 15.67
N ILE A 426 -12.12 -6.50 15.75
CA ILE A 426 -13.12 -7.33 15.05
C ILE A 426 -14.54 -6.99 15.54
N LYS A 427 -14.75 -6.94 16.86
CA LYS A 427 -16.05 -6.54 17.43
C LYS A 427 -16.45 -5.13 16.99
N ALA A 428 -15.53 -4.16 17.08
CA ALA A 428 -15.81 -2.78 16.68
C ALA A 428 -16.19 -2.66 15.19
N PHE A 429 -15.64 -3.50 14.30
CA PHE A 429 -16.12 -3.59 12.92
C PHE A 429 -17.56 -4.11 12.87
N PHE A 430 -17.86 -5.26 13.50
CA PHE A 430 -19.20 -5.85 13.46
C PHE A 430 -20.27 -5.00 14.15
N ASP A 431 -19.94 -4.25 15.20
CA ASP A 431 -20.82 -3.26 15.85
C ASP A 431 -21.31 -2.16 14.89
N SER A 432 -20.61 -1.95 13.77
CA SER A 432 -20.92 -0.97 12.72
C SER A 432 -21.33 -1.58 11.37
N HIS A 433 -21.18 -2.90 11.21
CA HIS A 433 -21.38 -3.60 9.94
C HIS A 433 -22.82 -4.08 9.79
N VAL A 434 -23.50 -3.62 8.74
CA VAL A 434 -24.79 -4.15 8.31
C VAL A 434 -24.58 -5.03 7.08
N CYS A 435 -25.02 -6.29 7.15
CA CYS A 435 -24.90 -7.22 6.03
C CYS A 435 -25.79 -6.80 4.86
N THR A 436 -25.17 -6.70 3.67
CA THR A 436 -25.84 -6.35 2.42
C THR A 436 -26.14 -7.60 1.59
N ASP A 437 -26.89 -7.44 0.50
CA ASP A 437 -27.16 -8.55 -0.42
C ASP A 437 -25.89 -9.14 -1.04
N VAL A 438 -24.76 -8.40 -1.10
CA VAL A 438 -23.47 -8.98 -1.51
C VAL A 438 -22.94 -9.96 -0.45
N CYS A 439 -23.05 -9.64 0.85
CA CYS A 439 -22.70 -10.57 1.93
C CYS A 439 -23.53 -11.86 1.84
N ARG A 440 -24.85 -11.72 1.65
CA ARG A 440 -25.79 -12.86 1.51
C ARG A 440 -25.51 -13.70 0.27
N LEU A 441 -25.20 -13.06 -0.86
CA LEU A 441 -24.85 -13.72 -2.11
C LEU A 441 -23.50 -14.46 -2.03
N LEU A 442 -22.55 -13.98 -1.22
CA LEU A 442 -21.32 -14.67 -0.84
C LEU A 442 -21.51 -15.71 0.28
N ARG A 443 -22.73 -15.85 0.83
CA ARG A 443 -23.11 -16.76 1.93
C ARG A 443 -22.33 -16.54 3.24
N LEU A 444 -21.98 -15.29 3.54
CA LEU A 444 -21.38 -14.90 4.81
C LEU A 444 -22.43 -14.97 5.93
N GLN A 445 -22.05 -15.41 7.14
CA GLN A 445 -22.96 -15.42 8.30
C GLN A 445 -23.28 -14.00 8.79
N GLU A 446 -24.48 -13.75 9.30
CA GLU A 446 -24.79 -12.47 9.96
C GLU A 446 -24.28 -12.52 11.42
N HIS A 447 -23.27 -11.70 11.74
CA HIS A 447 -22.64 -11.66 13.07
C HIS A 447 -23.26 -10.58 13.95
N SER A 448 -23.52 -10.93 15.22
CA SER A 448 -23.81 -9.99 16.31
C SER A 448 -22.95 -10.38 17.53
N LEU A 449 -21.93 -9.57 17.84
CA LEU A 449 -20.87 -9.86 18.82
C LEU A 449 -20.90 -8.91 20.01
#